data_AF-A0A8D8SJT8-F1
#
_entry.id   AF-A0A8D8SJT8-F1
#
_cell.length_a   1.000
_cell.length_b   1.000
_cell.length_c   1.000
_cell.angle_alpha   90.00
_cell.angle_beta   90.00
_cell.angle_gamma   90.00
#
_symmetry.space_group_name_H-M   'P 1'
#
loop_
_entity.id
_entity.type
_entity.pdbx_description
1 polymer ?
#
loop_
_entity_poly.entity_id
_entity_poly.type
_entity_poly.pdbx_seq_one_letter_code
_entity_poly.pdbx_strand_id
1 'polypeptide(L)'
;MCQLCTSVFTVTFRRHHCRACGKVVCSPCSNYEAPLQCKKFRSVRVCKECFDYLTNEFIDPDANMFDRIKTELNLDFEQTNSKIESLRYDFKHLGDAGTKKPREKVPDRLLEVTANDAGAQVTGWLNKKSGRSWKRYWFVLKDHVLYRYKASEDIAAEKSVAILGYNMTRLNKQDNFKYVFELTHVGSDTLVFGLNNEQSFNKWMSAMREATKPLC
;
A
#
# COMPACT_ATOMS: atom_id res chain seq x y z
N MET A 1 -11.41 -2.38 -9.84
CA MET A 1 -11.55 -3.33 -8.72
C MET A 1 -11.11 -2.65 -7.43
N CYS A 2 -11.59 -3.09 -6.27
CA CYS A 2 -11.13 -2.59 -4.97
C CYS A 2 -9.64 -2.86 -4.81
N GLN A 3 -8.82 -1.88 -4.45
CA GLN A 3 -7.37 -2.06 -4.33
C GLN A 3 -6.94 -2.75 -3.03
N LEU A 4 -7.88 -3.18 -2.18
CA LEU A 4 -7.60 -3.96 -0.97
C LEU A 4 -8.09 -5.41 -1.10
N CYS A 5 -9.39 -5.62 -1.32
CA CYS A 5 -9.97 -6.95 -1.41
C CYS A 5 -10.24 -7.41 -2.84
N THR A 6 -9.81 -6.65 -3.85
CA THR A 6 -9.97 -6.88 -5.30
C THR A 6 -11.40 -7.01 -5.83
N SER A 7 -12.43 -6.88 -4.98
CA SER A 7 -13.87 -6.88 -5.36
C SER A 7 -14.15 -6.02 -6.59
N VAL A 8 -14.86 -6.58 -7.58
CA VAL A 8 -15.25 -5.86 -8.80
C VAL A 8 -16.37 -4.89 -8.48
N PHE A 9 -16.24 -3.65 -8.95
CA PHE A 9 -17.27 -2.63 -8.80
C PHE A 9 -18.40 -2.84 -9.79
N THR A 10 -19.63 -2.71 -9.31
CA THR A 10 -20.87 -2.78 -10.10
C THR A 10 -21.65 -1.47 -9.90
N VAL A 11 -22.79 -1.32 -10.57
CA VAL A 11 -23.64 -0.11 -10.42
C VAL A 11 -24.07 0.10 -8.96
N THR A 12 -24.33 -0.99 -8.23
CA THR A 12 -24.70 -0.96 -6.81
C THR A 12 -23.50 -1.11 -5.87
N PHE A 13 -22.42 -1.78 -6.30
CA PHE A 13 -21.16 -1.89 -5.55
C PHE A 13 -20.18 -0.79 -6.00
N ARG A 14 -20.33 0.40 -5.41
CA ARG A 14 -19.69 1.63 -5.88
C ARG A 14 -18.22 1.74 -5.45
N ARG A 15 -17.49 2.57 -6.20
CA ARG A 15 -16.10 2.97 -5.91
C ARG A 15 -16.08 4.03 -4.82
N HIS A 16 -15.16 3.89 -3.87
CA HIS A 16 -14.83 4.92 -2.88
C HIS A 16 -13.32 5.20 -2.94
N HIS A 17 -12.88 6.37 -2.50
CA HIS A 17 -11.45 6.67 -2.38
C HIS A 17 -11.07 6.76 -0.91
N CYS A 18 -9.94 6.17 -0.52
CA CYS A 18 -9.31 6.48 0.76
C CYS A 18 -8.78 7.91 0.70
N ARG A 19 -9.20 8.79 1.63
CA ARG A 19 -8.73 10.19 1.64
C ARG A 19 -7.29 10.34 2.14
N ALA A 20 -6.72 9.30 2.75
CA ALA A 20 -5.33 9.28 3.21
C ALA A 20 -4.35 8.80 2.11
N CYS A 21 -4.61 7.65 1.49
CA CYS A 21 -3.68 7.04 0.51
C CYS A 21 -4.18 7.07 -0.94
N GLY A 22 -5.36 7.60 -1.23
CA GLY A 22 -5.90 7.71 -2.59
C GLY A 22 -6.45 6.39 -3.19
N LYS A 23 -6.18 5.23 -2.59
CA LYS A 23 -6.66 3.92 -3.09
C LYS A 23 -8.18 3.92 -3.34
N VAL A 24 -8.59 3.40 -4.49
CA VAL A 24 -9.96 3.06 -4.86
C VAL A 24 -10.37 1.78 -4.12
N VAL A 25 -11.31 1.91 -3.20
CA VAL A 25 -11.72 0.89 -2.24
C VAL A 25 -13.23 0.70 -2.24
N CYS A 26 -13.69 -0.48 -1.84
CA CYS A 26 -15.10 -0.74 -1.63
C CYS A 26 -15.56 -0.25 -0.25
N SER A 27 -16.88 -0.21 -0.03
CA SER A 27 -17.43 0.20 1.27
C SER A 27 -16.91 -0.66 2.43
N PRO A 28 -16.90 -2.02 2.35
CA PRO A 28 -16.34 -2.86 3.41
C PRO A 28 -14.87 -2.56 3.76
N CYS A 29 -14.02 -2.33 2.75
CA CYS A 29 -12.60 -2.04 2.95
C CYS A 29 -12.32 -0.60 3.41
N SER A 30 -13.33 0.26 3.42
CA SER A 30 -13.23 1.68 3.80
C SER A 30 -14.37 2.11 4.71
N ASN A 31 -14.80 1.20 5.59
CA ASN A 31 -15.85 1.45 6.56
C ASN A 31 -15.34 2.19 7.80
N TYR A 32 -14.37 3.09 7.61
CA TYR A 32 -13.62 3.74 8.66
C TYR A 32 -13.49 5.23 8.36
N GLU A 33 -13.52 6.06 9.40
CA GLU A 33 -13.16 7.48 9.31
C GLU A 33 -12.06 7.80 10.32
N ALA A 34 -11.12 8.63 9.90
CA ALA A 34 -10.04 9.11 10.73
C ALA A 34 -9.78 10.61 10.45
N PRO A 35 -9.39 11.39 11.49
CA PRO A 35 -8.85 12.72 11.31
C PRO A 35 -7.57 12.71 10.47
N LEU A 36 -7.52 13.52 9.41
CA LEU A 36 -6.31 13.68 8.61
C LEU A 36 -5.74 15.08 8.75
N GLN A 37 -4.43 15.19 9.04
CA GLN A 37 -3.74 16.48 9.09
C GLN A 37 -3.94 17.27 7.80
N CYS A 38 -3.80 16.63 6.62
CA CYS A 38 -3.99 17.26 5.31
C CYS A 38 -5.43 17.73 5.04
N LYS A 39 -6.40 17.37 5.90
CA LYS A 39 -7.78 17.85 5.89
C LYS A 39 -8.09 18.69 7.13
N LYS A 40 -7.08 19.31 7.75
CA LYS A 40 -7.19 20.09 8.99
C LYS A 40 -7.87 19.28 10.11
N PHE A 41 -7.44 18.03 10.25
CA PHE A 41 -7.97 17.06 11.20
C PHE A 41 -9.49 16.83 11.12
N ARG A 42 -10.10 17.06 9.95
CA ARG A 42 -11.49 16.63 9.71
C ARG A 42 -11.54 15.11 9.56
N SER A 43 -12.50 14.49 10.23
CA SER A 43 -12.75 13.05 10.07
C SER A 43 -13.27 12.76 8.66
N VAL A 44 -12.58 11.87 7.95
CA VAL A 44 -12.90 11.50 6.57
C VAL A 44 -12.68 10.02 6.34
N ARG A 45 -13.39 9.47 5.35
CA ARG A 45 -13.28 8.06 4.97
C ARG A 45 -11.85 7.63 4.63
N VAL A 46 -11.38 6.59 5.32
CA VAL A 46 -10.09 5.95 5.07
C VAL A 46 -10.26 4.46 4.86
N CYS A 47 -9.29 3.82 4.22
CA CYS A 47 -9.25 2.37 4.13
C CYS A 47 -8.79 1.76 5.47
N LYS A 48 -9.03 0.47 5.68
CA LYS A 48 -8.64 -0.25 6.91
C LYS A 48 -7.15 -0.03 7.26
N GLU A 49 -6.26 -0.23 6.30
CA GLU A 49 -4.81 -0.09 6.51
C GLU A 49 -4.43 1.31 7.02
N CYS A 50 -5.01 2.37 6.42
CA CYS A 50 -4.78 3.74 6.87
C CYS A 50 -5.41 4.02 8.23
N PHE A 51 -6.60 3.48 8.51
CA PHE A 51 -7.23 3.63 9.82
C PHE A 51 -6.36 3.06 10.93
N ASP A 52 -5.87 1.82 10.76
CA ASP A 52 -5.00 1.16 11.74
C ASP A 52 -3.70 1.96 11.95
N TYR A 53 -3.08 2.43 10.86
CA TYR A 53 -1.87 3.26 10.92
C TYR A 53 -2.10 4.58 11.67
N LEU A 54 -3.12 5.34 11.26
CA LEU A 54 -3.41 6.66 11.84
C LEU A 54 -3.81 6.55 13.31
N THR A 55 -4.50 5.47 13.69
CA THR A 55 -4.85 5.20 15.08
C THR A 55 -3.59 4.96 15.91
N ASN A 56 -2.65 4.15 15.40
CA ASN A 56 -1.39 3.90 16.09
C ASN A 56 -0.53 5.16 16.18
N GLU A 57 -0.43 5.95 15.11
CA GLU A 57 0.28 7.23 15.09
C GLU A 57 -0.31 8.22 16.10
N PHE A 58 -1.63 8.21 16.30
CA PHE A 58 -2.30 9.08 17.29
C PHE A 58 -2.05 8.65 18.75
N ILE A 59 -1.80 7.37 18.98
CA ILE A 59 -1.51 6.80 20.31
C ILE A 59 -0.02 6.92 20.65
N ASP A 60 0.85 6.93 19.65
CA ASP A 60 2.31 6.99 19.80
C ASP A 60 2.75 8.31 20.47
N PRO A 61 3.36 8.26 21.68
CA PRO A 61 3.85 9.45 22.38
C PRO A 61 4.91 10.22 21.58
N ASP A 62 5.67 9.54 20.73
CA ASP A 62 6.79 10.12 19.97
C ASP A 62 6.35 10.76 18.65
N ALA A 63 5.08 10.63 18.26
CA ALA A 63 4.54 11.13 17.00
C ALA A 63 4.31 12.66 16.97
N ASN A 64 4.58 13.38 18.07
CA ASN A 64 4.44 14.84 18.20
C ASN A 64 3.08 15.38 17.73
N MET A 65 1.99 14.62 17.96
CA MET A 65 0.65 14.95 17.48
C MET A 65 0.16 16.31 18.03
N PHE A 66 0.56 16.65 19.25
CA PHE A 66 0.26 17.93 19.89
C PHE A 66 0.75 19.12 19.07
N ASP A 67 2.04 19.13 18.71
CA ASP A 67 2.63 20.25 17.97
C ASP A 67 2.06 20.36 16.56
N ARG A 68 1.74 19.23 15.92
CA ARG A 68 1.12 19.20 14.59
C ARG A 68 -0.29 19.79 14.62
N ILE A 69 -1.11 19.43 15.61
CA ILE A 69 -2.46 19.99 15.78
C ILE A 69 -2.38 21.48 16.09
N LYS A 70 -1.53 21.86 17.04
CA LYS A 70 -1.31 23.24 17.45
C LYS A 70 -0.94 24.12 16.26
N THR A 71 0.01 23.66 15.45
CA THR A 71 0.52 24.41 14.28
C THR A 71 -0.50 24.46 13.16
N GLU A 72 -1.10 23.34 12.79
CA GLU A 72 -2.03 23.26 11.64
C GLU A 72 -3.33 24.03 11.88
N LEU A 73 -3.81 24.06 13.12
CA LEU A 73 -5.05 24.74 13.51
C LEU A 73 -4.81 26.12 14.14
N ASN A 74 -3.55 26.51 14.36
CA ASN A 74 -3.14 27.75 15.03
C ASN A 74 -3.84 27.94 16.39
N LEU A 75 -3.75 26.93 17.25
CA LEU A 75 -4.42 26.88 18.56
C LEU A 75 -3.44 27.19 19.71
N ASP A 76 -3.97 27.62 20.85
CA ASP A 76 -3.21 27.68 22.10
C ASP A 76 -3.11 26.30 22.78
N PHE A 77 -2.41 26.22 23.90
CA PHE A 77 -2.16 24.95 24.61
C PHE A 77 -3.46 24.29 25.12
N GLU A 78 -4.38 25.07 25.68
CA GLU A 78 -5.62 24.56 26.27
C GLU A 78 -6.59 24.12 25.18
N GLN A 79 -6.71 24.91 24.11
CA GLN A 79 -7.45 24.57 22.91
C GLN A 79 -6.90 23.32 22.23
N THR A 80 -5.58 23.15 22.18
CA THR A 80 -4.95 21.96 21.59
C THR A 80 -5.26 20.71 22.39
N ASN A 81 -5.19 20.75 23.73
CA ASN A 81 -5.56 19.63 24.59
C ASN A 81 -7.04 19.22 24.40
N SER A 82 -7.94 20.21 24.43
CA SER A 82 -9.36 19.97 24.17
C SER A 82 -9.58 19.37 22.77
N LYS A 83 -8.84 19.87 21.77
CA LYS A 83 -8.92 19.38 20.40
C LYS A 83 -8.43 17.93 20.29
N ILE A 84 -7.31 17.56 20.92
CA ILE A 84 -6.80 16.18 20.93
C ILE A 84 -7.84 15.22 21.49
N GLU A 85 -8.44 15.54 22.65
CA GLU A 85 -9.47 14.69 23.23
C GLU A 85 -10.68 14.56 22.29
N SER A 86 -11.10 15.65 21.63
CA SER A 86 -12.17 15.57 20.62
C SER A 86 -11.81 14.66 19.43
N LEU A 87 -10.56 14.72 18.95
CA LEU A 87 -10.11 13.96 17.80
C LEU A 87 -10.01 12.46 18.09
N ARG A 88 -9.80 12.04 19.34
CA ARG A 88 -9.86 10.62 19.73
C ARG A 88 -11.21 10.01 19.41
N TYR A 89 -12.30 10.75 19.63
CA TYR A 89 -13.67 10.29 19.33
C TYR A 89 -14.01 10.34 17.83
N ASP A 90 -13.20 11.02 17.01
CA ASP A 90 -13.41 11.15 15.58
C ASP A 90 -12.88 9.94 14.77
N PHE A 91 -12.12 9.04 15.39
CA PHE A 91 -11.80 7.73 14.84
C PHE A 91 -13.01 6.80 14.95
N LYS A 92 -13.69 6.52 13.82
CA LYS A 92 -14.97 5.82 13.83
C LYS A 92 -15.01 4.67 12.82
N HIS A 93 -15.74 3.63 13.19
CA HIS A 93 -16.23 2.61 12.27
C HIS A 93 -17.63 3.02 11.77
N LEU A 94 -17.81 3.14 10.46
CA LEU A 94 -19.03 3.72 9.84
C LEU A 94 -20.25 2.78 9.82
N GLY A 95 -20.26 1.73 10.64
CA GLY A 95 -21.44 0.90 10.89
C GLY A 95 -21.13 -0.55 11.22
N ASP A 96 -21.74 -1.04 12.31
CA ASP A 96 -22.01 -2.44 12.60
C ASP A 96 -23.40 -2.78 12.07
N ALA A 97 -23.48 -3.28 10.84
CA ALA A 97 -24.63 -4.06 10.41
C ALA A 97 -24.14 -5.50 10.28
N GLY A 98 -24.54 -6.32 11.25
CA GLY A 98 -24.13 -7.71 11.42
C GLY A 98 -23.95 -8.43 10.08
N THR A 99 -22.68 -8.61 9.70
CA THR A 99 -22.31 -9.42 8.54
C THR A 99 -21.09 -10.22 8.98
N LYS A 100 -21.28 -11.53 9.02
CA LYS A 100 -20.23 -12.53 9.26
C LYS A 100 -18.98 -12.13 8.48
N LYS A 101 -17.82 -12.10 9.15
CA LYS A 101 -16.48 -11.97 8.57
C LYS A 101 -16.45 -12.63 7.17
N PRO A 102 -16.43 -11.87 6.06
CA PRO A 102 -16.17 -12.48 4.78
C PRO A 102 -14.71 -12.93 4.83
N ARG A 103 -14.48 -14.24 4.73
CA ARG A 103 -13.13 -14.75 4.43
C ARG A 103 -12.66 -14.00 3.19
N GLU A 104 -11.46 -13.42 3.25
CA GLU A 104 -10.76 -12.80 2.12
C GLU A 104 -10.89 -13.68 0.88
N LYS A 105 -11.73 -13.26 -0.05
CA LYS A 105 -11.68 -13.70 -1.43
C LYS A 105 -11.37 -12.46 -2.22
N VAL A 106 -10.08 -12.30 -2.49
CA VAL A 106 -9.53 -11.47 -3.57
C VAL A 106 -10.16 -12.00 -4.88
N PRO A 107 -11.02 -11.28 -5.63
CA PRO A 107 -11.36 -11.68 -6.99
C PRO A 107 -10.16 -11.97 -7.88
N ASP A 108 -10.31 -13.06 -8.62
CA ASP A 108 -9.39 -13.60 -9.62
C ASP A 108 -8.94 -12.56 -10.67
N ARG A 109 -9.77 -11.57 -11.02
CA ARG A 109 -9.49 -10.70 -12.18
C ARG A 109 -8.29 -9.76 -12.06
N LEU A 110 -7.86 -9.41 -10.84
CA LEU A 110 -6.61 -8.65 -10.65
C LEU A 110 -5.38 -9.55 -10.75
N LEU A 111 -5.57 -10.86 -10.68
CA LEU A 111 -4.54 -11.86 -10.91
C LEU A 111 -4.54 -12.32 -12.37
N GLU A 112 -5.66 -12.24 -13.12
CA GLU A 112 -5.77 -12.53 -14.57
C GLU A 112 -4.98 -11.57 -15.49
N VAL A 113 -3.78 -11.17 -15.10
CA VAL A 113 -2.77 -10.60 -16.00
C VAL A 113 -1.86 -11.75 -16.39
N THR A 114 -1.64 -11.97 -17.68
CA THR A 114 -0.73 -13.05 -18.12
C THR A 114 0.72 -12.67 -17.81
N ALA A 115 1.53 -13.67 -17.46
CA ALA A 115 2.95 -13.47 -17.17
C ALA A 115 3.76 -12.90 -18.37
N ASN A 116 3.19 -12.94 -19.59
CA ASN A 116 3.74 -12.44 -20.85
C ASN A 116 2.98 -11.23 -21.41
N ASP A 117 2.31 -10.44 -20.56
CA ASP A 117 1.54 -9.28 -21.00
C ASP A 117 2.39 -8.26 -21.79
N ALA A 118 1.95 -7.94 -23.01
CA ALA A 118 2.67 -7.06 -23.93
C ALA A 118 2.75 -5.59 -23.46
N GLY A 119 1.91 -5.19 -22.50
CA GLY A 119 1.92 -3.87 -21.89
C GLY A 119 2.82 -3.76 -20.65
N ALA A 120 3.57 -4.81 -20.31
CA ALA A 120 4.45 -4.80 -19.16
C ALA A 120 5.68 -3.89 -19.37
N GLN A 121 5.98 -3.06 -18.38
CA GLN A 121 7.17 -2.19 -18.36
C GLN A 121 8.45 -3.03 -18.20
N VAL A 122 8.39 -4.06 -17.35
CA VAL A 122 9.47 -5.03 -17.17
C VAL A 122 8.89 -6.37 -16.70
N THR A 123 9.47 -7.45 -17.20
CA THR A 123 9.19 -8.81 -16.76
C THR A 123 10.49 -9.57 -16.50
N GLY A 124 10.43 -10.58 -15.64
CA GLY A 124 11.60 -11.43 -15.39
C GLY A 124 11.62 -12.12 -14.03
N TRP A 125 12.59 -13.02 -13.88
CA TRP A 125 12.85 -13.70 -12.62
C TRP A 125 13.54 -12.77 -11.61
N LEU A 126 12.98 -12.69 -10.41
CA LEU A 126 13.60 -12.06 -9.24
C LEU A 126 13.64 -13.03 -8.06
N ASN A 127 14.62 -12.89 -7.18
CA ASN A 127 14.64 -13.58 -5.89
C ASN A 127 14.11 -12.62 -4.83
N LYS A 128 12.96 -12.93 -4.22
CA LYS A 128 12.37 -12.15 -3.15
C LYS A 128 12.81 -12.71 -1.80
N LYS A 129 13.23 -11.85 -0.88
CA LYS A 129 13.52 -12.23 0.52
C LYS A 129 12.21 -12.41 1.30
N SER A 130 12.14 -13.48 2.09
CA SER A 130 11.03 -13.79 3.00
C SER A 130 11.61 -14.22 4.35
N GLY A 131 11.78 -13.26 5.26
CA GLY A 131 12.53 -13.48 6.50
C GLY A 131 14.00 -13.76 6.20
N ARG A 132 14.47 -14.98 6.50
CA ARG A 132 15.87 -15.40 6.28
C ARG A 132 16.08 -16.15 4.96
N SER A 133 15.01 -16.49 4.23
CA SER A 133 15.12 -17.26 2.99
C SER A 133 14.87 -16.40 1.75
N TRP A 134 15.45 -16.84 0.63
CA TRP A 134 15.21 -16.26 -0.68
C TRP A 134 14.39 -17.22 -1.51
N LYS A 135 13.39 -16.70 -2.21
CA LYS A 135 12.57 -17.50 -3.12
C LYS A 135 12.44 -16.82 -4.46
N ARG A 136 12.64 -17.62 -5.51
CA ARG A 136 12.60 -17.17 -6.90
C ARG A 136 11.15 -17.16 -7.40
N TYR A 137 10.76 -16.08 -8.08
CA TYR A 137 9.45 -15.91 -8.69
C TYR A 137 9.57 -15.13 -10.00
N TRP A 138 8.62 -15.33 -10.90
CA TRP A 138 8.47 -14.48 -12.08
C TRP A 138 7.69 -13.23 -11.70
N PHE A 139 8.17 -12.07 -12.11
CA PHE A 139 7.51 -10.80 -11.84
C PHE A 139 7.17 -10.07 -13.13
N VAL A 140 6.05 -9.36 -13.09
CA VAL A 140 5.59 -8.45 -14.14
C VAL A 140 5.26 -7.12 -13.49
N LEU A 141 5.83 -6.03 -13.99
CA LEU A 141 5.48 -4.67 -13.59
C LEU A 141 4.63 -4.03 -14.68
N LYS A 142 3.40 -3.63 -14.35
CA LYS A 142 2.47 -2.98 -15.26
C LYS A 142 1.59 -1.99 -14.51
N ASP A 143 1.40 -0.80 -15.06
CA ASP A 143 0.51 0.25 -14.53
C ASP A 143 0.70 0.53 -13.03
N HIS A 144 1.96 0.63 -12.58
CA HIS A 144 2.34 0.83 -11.17
C HIS A 144 2.00 -0.34 -10.23
N VAL A 145 1.67 -1.51 -10.78
CA VAL A 145 1.36 -2.73 -10.04
C VAL A 145 2.41 -3.79 -10.36
N LEU A 146 2.99 -4.35 -9.30
CA LEU A 146 3.92 -5.46 -9.36
C LEU A 146 3.17 -6.78 -9.12
N TYR A 147 3.17 -7.63 -10.14
CA TYR A 147 2.56 -8.96 -10.13
C TYR A 147 3.63 -10.04 -9.94
N ARG A 148 3.30 -11.08 -9.17
CA ARG A 148 4.18 -12.22 -8.88
C ARG A 148 3.53 -13.51 -9.35
N TYR A 149 4.27 -14.35 -10.05
CA TYR A 149 3.84 -15.64 -10.60
C TYR A 149 4.79 -16.76 -10.18
N LYS A 150 4.32 -18.01 -10.27
CA LYS A 150 5.18 -19.18 -10.04
C LYS A 150 6.00 -19.50 -11.29
N ALA A 151 5.44 -19.27 -12.47
CA ALA A 151 6.09 -19.51 -13.77
C ALA A 151 5.86 -18.33 -14.75
N SER A 152 6.64 -18.29 -15.83
CA SER A 152 6.58 -17.26 -16.88
C SER A 152 5.39 -17.43 -17.83
N GLU A 153 4.74 -18.58 -17.81
CA GLU A 153 3.62 -18.95 -18.67
C GLU A 153 2.28 -18.86 -17.93
N ASP A 154 2.30 -18.57 -16.63
CA ASP A 154 1.10 -18.49 -15.80
C ASP A 154 0.17 -17.40 -16.34
N ILE A 155 -1.11 -17.77 -16.52
CA ILE A 155 -2.17 -16.85 -16.97
C ILE A 155 -2.74 -16.01 -15.83
N ALA A 156 -2.40 -16.36 -14.59
CA ALA A 156 -2.84 -15.64 -13.40
C ALA A 156 -1.71 -15.49 -12.37
N ALA A 157 -1.56 -14.30 -11.82
CA ALA A 157 -0.60 -13.99 -10.76
C ALA A 157 -0.97 -14.70 -9.46
N GLU A 158 0.04 -15.05 -8.67
CA GLU A 158 -0.15 -15.50 -7.30
C GLU A 158 -0.42 -14.34 -6.35
N LYS A 159 0.22 -13.18 -6.59
CA LYS A 159 0.03 -11.94 -5.81
C LYS A 159 0.21 -10.71 -6.67
N SER A 160 -0.43 -9.61 -6.28
CA SER A 160 -0.23 -8.28 -6.83
C SER A 160 0.02 -7.26 -5.71
N VAL A 161 0.85 -6.25 -5.98
CA VAL A 161 1.17 -5.15 -5.06
C VAL A 161 1.21 -3.85 -5.86
N ALA A 162 0.38 -2.87 -5.51
CA ALA A 162 0.50 -1.53 -6.07
C ALA A 162 1.70 -0.82 -5.42
N ILE A 163 2.66 -0.37 -6.23
CA ILE A 163 3.93 0.21 -5.76
C ILE A 163 4.00 1.73 -5.91
N LEU A 164 2.90 2.38 -6.30
CA LEU A 164 2.82 3.84 -6.36
C LEU A 164 3.09 4.44 -4.98
N GLY A 165 4.06 5.36 -4.88
CA GLY A 165 4.47 5.98 -3.62
C GLY A 165 5.45 5.17 -2.77
N TYR A 166 5.89 3.98 -3.23
CA TYR A 166 6.96 3.25 -2.54
C TYR A 166 8.31 3.96 -2.71
N ASN A 167 9.13 3.94 -1.67
CA ASN A 167 10.52 4.37 -1.74
C ASN A 167 11.39 3.20 -2.21
N MET A 168 12.24 3.47 -3.21
CA MET A 168 13.18 2.50 -3.75
C MET A 168 14.60 2.81 -3.29
N THR A 169 15.26 1.84 -2.66
CA THR A 169 16.65 1.97 -2.20
C THR A 169 17.48 0.79 -2.70
N ARG A 170 18.72 1.08 -3.11
CA ARG A 170 19.72 0.05 -3.41
C ARG A 170 20.39 -0.36 -2.10
N LEU A 171 20.53 -1.66 -1.90
CA LEU A 171 21.21 -2.23 -0.75
C LEU A 171 22.59 -2.78 -1.12
N ASN A 172 23.43 -2.97 -0.10
CA ASN A 172 24.69 -3.68 -0.24
C ASN A 172 24.46 -5.15 -0.61
N LYS A 173 25.50 -5.81 -1.10
CA LYS A 173 25.50 -7.26 -1.35
C LYS A 173 24.99 -7.98 -0.10
N GLN A 174 24.01 -8.87 -0.28
CA GLN A 174 23.49 -9.73 0.79
C GLN A 174 23.50 -11.18 0.32
N ASP A 175 23.94 -12.08 1.20
CA ASP A 175 23.98 -13.51 0.95
C ASP A 175 24.69 -13.80 -0.40
N ASN A 176 24.00 -14.51 -1.30
CA ASN A 176 24.52 -14.88 -2.62
C ASN A 176 24.20 -13.87 -3.74
N PHE A 177 23.57 -12.73 -3.43
CA PHE A 177 23.09 -11.77 -4.42
C PHE A 177 23.97 -10.53 -4.49
N LYS A 178 24.61 -10.32 -5.64
CA LYS A 178 25.52 -9.17 -5.88
C LYS A 178 24.75 -7.85 -6.02
N TYR A 179 23.53 -7.89 -6.54
CA TYR A 179 22.71 -6.70 -6.76
C TYR A 179 21.39 -6.84 -5.99
N VAL A 180 21.20 -6.01 -4.97
CA VAL A 180 20.05 -6.06 -4.07
C VAL A 180 19.38 -4.70 -4.01
N PHE A 181 18.05 -4.67 -4.07
CA PHE A 181 17.25 -3.47 -3.84
C PHE A 181 16.04 -3.79 -2.99
N GLU A 182 15.51 -2.77 -2.32
CA GLU A 182 14.26 -2.89 -1.58
C GLU A 182 13.26 -1.80 -1.99
N LEU A 183 11.99 -2.12 -1.77
CA LEU A 183 10.86 -1.20 -1.87
C LEU A 183 10.21 -1.12 -0.49
N THR A 184 10.13 0.09 0.06
CA THR A 184 9.52 0.37 1.37
C THR A 184 8.34 1.32 1.19
N HIS A 185 7.29 1.11 1.95
CA HIS A 185 6.16 2.04 2.02
C HIS A 185 5.62 2.02 3.43
N VAL A 186 5.24 3.19 3.93
CA VAL A 186 4.74 3.34 5.30
C VAL A 186 3.47 2.50 5.46
N GLY A 187 3.48 1.56 6.41
CA GLY A 187 2.36 0.64 6.65
C GLY A 187 2.23 -0.51 5.66
N SER A 188 3.28 -0.87 4.90
CA SER A 188 3.30 -2.06 4.05
C SER A 188 4.59 -2.87 4.22
N ASP A 189 4.51 -4.18 3.95
CA ASP A 189 5.68 -5.06 4.03
C ASP A 189 6.81 -4.57 3.11
N THR A 190 8.02 -4.49 3.65
CA THR A 190 9.23 -4.23 2.87
C THR A 190 9.45 -5.36 1.87
N LEU A 191 9.61 -5.02 0.59
CA LEU A 191 9.91 -5.98 -0.46
C LEU A 191 11.39 -5.91 -0.80
N VAL A 192 12.15 -6.95 -0.51
CA VAL A 192 13.59 -7.02 -0.83
C VAL A 192 13.81 -8.01 -1.97
N PHE A 193 14.56 -7.58 -3.00
CA PHE A 193 14.85 -8.35 -4.20
C PHE A 193 16.35 -8.48 -4.47
N GLY A 194 16.76 -9.68 -4.88
CA GLY A 194 18.13 -10.03 -5.19
C GLY A 194 18.30 -10.53 -6.64
N LEU A 195 19.34 -10.03 -7.31
CA LEU A 195 19.75 -10.42 -8.65
C LEU A 195 21.25 -10.68 -8.71
N ASN A 196 21.64 -11.51 -9.67
CA ASN A 196 23.04 -11.82 -9.97
C ASN A 196 23.54 -11.17 -11.27
N ASN A 197 22.64 -10.55 -12.04
CA ASN A 197 22.95 -9.91 -13.31
C ASN A 197 22.72 -8.40 -13.22
N GLU A 198 23.73 -7.62 -13.60
CA GLU A 198 23.74 -6.15 -13.54
C GLU A 198 22.77 -5.50 -14.52
N GLN A 199 22.69 -6.00 -15.75
CA GLN A 199 21.80 -5.46 -16.77
C GLN A 199 20.34 -5.64 -16.34
N SER A 200 19.99 -6.84 -15.84
CA SER A 200 18.67 -7.10 -15.27
C SER A 200 18.39 -6.19 -14.08
N PHE A 201 19.37 -6.01 -13.18
CA PHE A 201 19.22 -5.11 -12.03
C PHE A 201 18.94 -3.67 -12.46
N ASN A 202 19.71 -3.14 -13.42
CA ASN A 202 19.54 -1.78 -13.92
C ASN A 202 18.18 -1.60 -14.62
N LYS A 203 17.74 -2.60 -15.41
CA LYS A 203 16.41 -2.60 -16.03
C LYS A 203 15.30 -2.53 -14.99
N TRP A 204 15.38 -3.39 -13.96
CA TRP A 204 14.40 -3.41 -12.86
C TRP A 204 14.44 -2.12 -12.04
N MET A 205 15.62 -1.60 -11.69
CA MET A 205 15.78 -0.33 -10.97
C MET A 205 15.14 0.83 -11.72
N SER A 206 15.38 0.93 -13.03
CA SER A 206 14.82 2.01 -13.84
C SER A 206 13.30 1.92 -13.93
N ALA A 207 12.75 0.74 -14.20
CA ALA A 207 11.31 0.57 -14.34
C ALA A 207 10.56 0.76 -13.01
N MET A 208 11.10 0.22 -11.90
CA MET A 208 10.52 0.40 -10.57
C MET A 208 10.55 1.86 -10.14
N ARG A 209 11.68 2.56 -10.33
CA ARG A 209 11.80 3.99 -9.98
C ARG A 209 10.77 4.84 -10.71
N GLU A 210 10.47 4.53 -11.96
CA GLU A 210 9.40 5.23 -12.69
C GLU A 210 8.03 4.87 -12.13
N ALA A 211 7.77 3.59 -11.89
CA ALA A 211 6.51 3.11 -11.38
C ALA A 211 6.19 3.52 -9.94
N THR A 212 7.19 3.89 -9.13
CA THR A 212 6.95 4.36 -7.75
C THR A 212 6.71 5.87 -7.63
N LYS A 213 6.99 6.66 -8.67
CA LYS A 213 6.77 8.12 -8.63
C LYS A 213 5.29 8.43 -8.43
N PRO A 214 4.93 9.34 -7.51
CA PRO A 214 3.57 9.86 -7.42
C PRO A 214 3.17 10.51 -8.75
N LEU A 215 1.90 10.41 -9.14
CA LEU A 215 1.36 11.03 -10.35
C LEU A 215 1.14 12.57 -10.20
N CYS A 216 1.86 13.21 -9.29
CA CYS A 216 1.73 14.63 -8.96
C CYS A 216 3.05 15.37 -9.21
#